data_AF-A0A1G8CTL5-F1
#
_entry.id   AF-A0A1G8CTL5-F1
#
_cell.length_a   1.000
_cell.length_b   1.000
_cell.length_c   1.000
_cell.angle_alpha   90.00
_cell.angle_beta   90.00
_cell.angle_gamma   90.00
#
_symmetry.space_group_name_H-M   'P 1'
#
loop_
_entity.id
_entity.type
_entity.pdbx_description
1 polymer ?
#
loop_
_entity_poly.entity_id
_entity_poly.type
_entity_poly.pdbx_seq_one_letter_code
_entity_poly.pdbx_strand_id
1 'polypeptide(L)' 'MSEIDELIKRIEELRWNVIKTKEGRAYTDPAVVAASQELDNVLDRYQEMLMKKAENG' A
#
# COMPACT_ATOMS: atom_id res chain seq x y z
N MET A 1 2.23 5.32 -18.45
CA MET A 1 1.89 5.65 -17.04
C MET A 1 3.18 6.04 -16.35
N SER A 2 3.13 6.99 -15.44
CA SER A 2 4.31 7.30 -14.60
C SER A 2 4.49 6.19 -13.56
N GLU A 3 5.71 6.05 -13.02
CA GLU A 3 5.98 5.13 -11.90
C GLU A 3 5.06 5.42 -10.69
N ILE A 4 4.67 6.67 -10.49
CA ILE A 4 3.71 7.09 -9.47
C ILE A 4 2.32 6.52 -9.74
N ASP A 5 1.85 6.55 -11.00
CA ASP A 5 0.53 6.00 -11.36
C ASP A 5 0.48 4.47 -11.13
N GLU A 6 1.59 3.78 -11.42
CA GLU A 6 1.71 2.34 -11.19
C GLU A 6 1.69 2.00 -9.69
N LEU A 7 2.36 2.80 -8.85
CA LEU A 7 2.28 2.66 -7.40
C LEU A 7 0.87 2.92 -6.88
N ILE A 8 0.17 3.94 -7.35
CA ILE A 8 -1.21 4.22 -6.96
C ILE A 8 -2.10 3.03 -7.29
N LYS A 9 -1.96 2.44 -8.49
CA LYS A 9 -2.71 1.24 -8.87
C LYS A 9 -2.41 0.08 -7.93
N ARG A 10 -1.14 -0.16 -7.60
CA ARG A 10 -0.74 -1.23 -6.67
C ARG A 10 -1.28 -1.01 -5.26
N ILE A 11 -1.31 0.24 -4.78
CA ILE A 11 -1.89 0.62 -3.49
C ILE A 11 -3.38 0.24 -3.45
N GLU A 12 -4.15 0.56 -4.49
CA GLU A 12 -5.57 0.24 -4.54
C GLU A 12 -5.84 -1.27 -4.61
N GLU A 13 -5.03 -2.01 -5.37
CA GLU A 13 -5.08 -3.49 -5.37
C GLU A 13 -4.83 -4.08 -3.97
N LEU A 14 -3.82 -3.57 -3.26
CA LEU A 14 -3.47 -4.04 -1.92
C LEU A 14 -4.48 -3.63 -0.86
N ARG A 15 -5.07 -2.43 -0.96
CA ARG A 15 -6.19 -2.00 -0.12
C ARG A 15 -7.37 -2.94 -0.24
N TRP A 16 -7.73 -3.30 -1.47
CA TRP A 16 -8.78 -4.30 -1.71
C TRP A 16 -8.43 -5.66 -1.11
N ASN A 17 -7.18 -6.10 -1.25
CA ASN A 17 -6.71 -7.36 -0.67
C ASN A 17 -6.82 -7.36 0.87
N VAL A 18 -6.44 -6.27 1.54
CA VAL A 18 -6.58 -6.13 3.01
C VAL A 18 -8.05 -6.22 3.42
N ILE A 19 -8.94 -5.50 2.73
CA ILE A 19 -10.38 -5.52 3.01
C ILE A 19 -10.92 -6.96 2.88
N LYS A 20 -10.62 -7.63 1.77
CA LYS A 20 -11.03 -9.01 1.51
C LYS A 20 -10.45 -10.00 2.52
N THR A 21 -9.19 -9.83 2.88
CA THR A 21 -8.52 -10.70 3.86
C THR A 21 -9.10 -10.49 5.27
N LYS A 22 -9.55 -9.28 5.59
CA LYS A 22 -10.13 -8.94 6.89
C LYS A 22 -11.58 -9.39 7.07
N GLU A 23 -12.31 -9.66 5.99
CA GLU A 23 -13.69 -10.17 6.04
C GLU A 23 -13.77 -11.42 6.93
N GLY A 24 -14.50 -11.32 8.05
CA GLY A 24 -14.67 -12.41 9.02
C GLY A 24 -13.44 -12.72 9.91
N ARG A 25 -12.32 -11.99 9.80
CA ARG A 25 -11.10 -12.18 10.62
C ARG A 25 -10.89 -11.04 11.61
N ALA A 26 -10.03 -11.22 12.62
CA ALA A 26 -9.58 -10.10 13.46
C ALA A 26 -8.49 -9.28 12.76
N TYR A 27 -8.27 -8.02 13.14
CA TYR A 27 -7.12 -7.25 12.61
C TYR A 27 -5.76 -7.81 13.04
N THR A 28 -5.74 -8.52 14.17
CA THR A 28 -4.56 -9.22 14.68
C THR A 28 -4.35 -10.59 14.05
N ASP A 29 -5.24 -11.02 13.16
CA ASP A 29 -5.07 -12.27 12.42
C ASP A 29 -3.78 -12.18 11.58
N PRO A 30 -2.88 -13.18 11.64
CA PRO A 30 -1.59 -13.13 10.93
C PRO A 30 -1.72 -12.85 9.43
N ALA A 31 -2.77 -13.34 8.77
CA ALA A 31 -2.99 -13.07 7.35
C ALA A 31 -3.37 -11.62 7.09
N VAL A 32 -4.17 -11.02 7.98
CA VAL A 32 -4.54 -9.60 7.88
C VAL A 32 -3.33 -8.72 8.17
N VAL A 33 -2.51 -9.09 9.16
CA VAL A 33 -1.26 -8.37 9.48
C VAL A 33 -0.30 -8.41 8.29
N ALA A 34 -0.08 -9.58 7.69
CA ALA A 34 0.80 -9.73 6.53
C ALA A 34 0.29 -8.90 5.33
N ALA A 35 -1.00 -8.94 5.03
CA ALA A 35 -1.58 -8.13 3.95
C ALA A 35 -1.44 -6.62 4.22
N SER A 36 -1.59 -6.20 5.48
CA SER A 36 -1.43 -4.81 5.89
C SER A 36 0.03 -4.35 5.76
N GLN A 37 0.99 -5.19 6.14
CA GLN A 37 2.42 -4.91 5.99
C GLN A 37 2.84 -4.80 4.52
N GLU A 38 2.26 -5.61 3.63
CA GLU A 38 2.53 -5.48 2.19
C GLU A 38 2.03 -4.12 1.65
N LEU A 39 0.84 -3.69 2.07
CA LEU A 39 0.30 -2.36 1.73
C LEU A 39 1.20 -1.23 2.24
N ASP A 40 1.62 -1.31 3.52
CA ASP A 40 2.47 -0.29 4.13
C ASP A 40 3.80 -0.11 3.38
N ASN A 41 4.46 -1.21 2.99
CA ASN A 41 5.71 -1.13 2.22
C ASN A 41 5.56 -0.36 0.90
N VAL A 42 4.42 -0.50 0.22
CA VAL A 42 4.16 0.22 -1.04
C VAL A 42 3.81 1.68 -0.77
N LEU A 43 3.08 1.97 0.31
CA LEU A 43 2.79 3.34 0.76
C LEU A 43 4.07 4.09 1.13
N ASP A 44 5.02 3.44 1.81
CA ASP A 44 6.32 4.03 2.15
C ASP A 44 7.09 4.43 0.89
N ARG A 45 7.17 3.54 -0.11
CA ARG A 45 7.82 3.86 -1.39
C ARG A 45 7.14 5.02 -2.12
N TYR A 46 5.80 5.04 -2.13
CA TYR A 46 5.05 6.15 -2.71
C TYR A 46 5.37 7.47 -2.01
N GLN A 47 5.43 7.45 -0.68
CA GLN A 47 5.76 8.62 0.13
C GLN A 47 7.20 9.11 -0.13
N GLU A 48 8.18 8.22 -0.21
CA GLU A 48 9.56 8.58 -0.59
C GLU A 48 9.64 9.27 -1.95
N MET A 49 8.87 8.79 -2.93
CA MET A 49 8.83 9.38 -4.27
C MET A 49 8.21 10.78 -4.25
N LEU A 50 7.15 10.99 -3.46
CA LEU A 50 6.56 12.31 -3.28
C LEU A 50 7.54 13.29 -2.63
N MET A 51 8.28 12.85 -1.61
CA MET A 51 9.30 13.67 -0.97
C MET A 51 10.41 14.06 -1.96
N LYS A 52 10.96 13.10 -2.72
CA LYS A 52 11.97 13.38 -3.76
C LYS A 52 11.45 14.34 -4.83
N LYS A 53 10.18 14.24 -5.21
CA LYS A 53 9.57 15.17 -6.18
C LYS A 53 9.44 16.58 -5.61
N ALA A 54 9.13 16.72 -4.32
CA ALA A 54 9.03 18.01 -3.64
C ALA A 54 10.40 18.68 -3.42
N GLU A 55 11.46 17.91 -3.19
CA GLU A 55 12.83 18.42 -3.05
C GLU A 55 13.45 18.87 -4.38
N ASN A 56 12.99 18.30 -5.50
CA ASN A 56 13.46 18.62 -6.85
C ASN A 56 12.56 19.63 -7.60
N GLY A 57 11.57 20.21 -6.91
CA GLY A 57 10.54 21.10 -7.48
C GLY A 57 10.73 22.57 -7.16
#